data_AF-A0A7T1MPL5-F1
#
_entry.id   AF-A0A7T1MPL5-F1
#
_cell.length_a   1.000
_cell.length_b   1.000
_cell.length_c   1.000
_cell.angle_alpha   90.00
_cell.angle_beta   90.00
_cell.angle_gamma   90.00
#
_symmetry.space_group_name_H-M   'P 1'
#
loop_
_entity.id
_entity.type
_entity.pdbx_description
1 polymer ?
#
loop_
_entity_poly.entity_id
_entity_poly.type
_entity_poly.pdbx_seq_one_letter_code
_entity_poly.pdbx_strand_id
1 'polypeptide(L)' 'MMQQIIVGKCSSAMQADFQKAGKTPPAGMVNDTCTCVANGMLKKGQSLDQAKTTCVKQSTAKYNL' A
#
# COMPACT_ATOMS: atom_id res chain seq x y z
N MET A 1 -12.03 8.00 -9.86
CA MET A 1 -11.76 6.77 -10.65
C MET A 1 -10.29 6.33 -10.56
N MET A 2 -9.31 7.19 -10.84
CA MET A 2 -7.88 6.79 -10.83
C MET A 2 -7.37 6.23 -9.49
N GLN A 3 -7.83 6.80 -8.36
CA GLN A 3 -7.46 6.32 -7.03
C GLN A 3 -7.84 4.85 -6.81
N GLN A 4 -9.07 4.45 -7.17
CA GLN A 4 -9.54 3.08 -7.00
C GLN A 4 -8.76 2.09 -7.86
N ILE A 5 -8.32 2.51 -9.06
CA ILE A 5 -7.48 1.68 -9.94
C ILE A 5 -6.11 1.44 -9.28
N ILE A 6 -5.48 2.49 -8.75
CA ILE A 6 -4.18 2.39 -8.05
C ILE A 6 -4.33 1.50 -6.81
N VAL A 7 -5.36 1.73 -6.01
CA VAL A 7 -5.63 0.92 -4.81
C VAL A 7 -5.82 -0.54 -5.18
N GLY A 8 -6.68 -0.85 -6.16
CA GLY A 8 -6.93 -2.22 -6.60
C GLY A 8 -5.66 -2.93 -7.08
N LYS A 9 -4.86 -2.28 -7.94
CA LYS A 9 -3.59 -2.85 -8.43
C LYS A 9 -2.58 -3.06 -7.31
N CYS A 10 -2.45 -2.10 -6.41
CA CYS A 10 -1.57 -2.20 -5.25
C CYS A 10 -2.01 -3.34 -4.31
N SER A 11 -3.31 -3.46 -4.04
CA SER A 11 -3.83 -4.48 -3.14
C SER A 11 -3.63 -5.89 -3.68
N SER A 12 -3.86 -6.10 -4.98
CA SER A 12 -3.58 -7.40 -5.62
C SER A 12 -2.10 -7.75 -5.58
N ALA A 13 -1.20 -6.79 -5.83
CA ALA A 13 0.23 -7.01 -5.76
C ALA A 13 0.69 -7.37 -4.35
N MET A 14 0.28 -6.58 -3.34
CA MET A 14 0.63 -6.87 -1.94
C MET A 14 0.08 -8.23 -1.49
N GLN A 15 -1.16 -8.57 -1.80
CA GLN A 15 -1.71 -9.89 -1.47
C GLN A 15 -0.90 -11.02 -2.09
N ALA A 16 -0.48 -10.89 -3.35
CA ALA A 16 0.37 -11.89 -4.01
C ALA A 16 1.74 -12.03 -3.32
N ASP A 17 2.36 -10.93 -2.90
CA ASP A 17 3.63 -10.96 -2.16
C ASP A 17 3.48 -11.62 -0.78
N PHE A 18 2.41 -11.30 -0.05
CA PHE A 18 2.10 -11.93 1.24
C PHE A 18 1.83 -13.43 1.08
N GLN A 19 1.04 -13.84 0.08
CA GLN A 19 0.81 -15.25 -0.22
C GLN A 19 2.10 -16.00 -0.55
N LYS A 20 2.97 -15.42 -1.39
CA LYS A 20 4.30 -16.00 -1.70
C LYS A 20 5.18 -16.11 -0.47
N ALA A 21 5.11 -15.14 0.44
CA ALA A 21 5.84 -15.17 1.70
C ALA A 21 5.23 -16.12 2.75
N GLY A 22 4.10 -16.77 2.45
CA GLY A 22 3.36 -17.60 3.42
C GLY A 22 2.82 -16.80 4.61
N LYS A 23 2.68 -15.48 4.47
CA LYS A 23 2.23 -14.57 5.52
C LYS A 23 0.83 -14.04 5.19
N THR A 24 0.01 -13.84 6.21
CA THR A 24 -1.27 -13.14 6.06
C THR A 24 -1.09 -11.70 6.56
N PRO A 25 -1.39 -10.67 5.76
CA PRO A 25 -1.30 -9.31 6.23
C PRO A 25 -2.38 -9.06 7.30
N PRO A 26 -2.09 -8.25 8.33
CA PRO A 26 -3.09 -7.80 9.28
C PRO A 26 -4.31 -7.17 8.60
N ALA A 27 -5.48 -7.30 9.22
CA ALA A 27 -6.73 -6.74 8.70
C ALA A 27 -6.58 -5.22 8.46
N GLY A 28 -6.99 -4.77 7.27
CA GLY A 28 -6.89 -3.37 6.85
C GLY A 28 -5.53 -2.91 6.33
N MET A 29 -4.42 -3.64 6.58
CA MET A 29 -3.06 -3.19 6.25
C MET A 29 -2.89 -2.88 4.76
N VAL A 30 -3.33 -3.80 3.91
CA VAL A 30 -3.21 -3.67 2.46
C VAL A 30 -4.02 -2.48 1.95
N ASN A 31 -5.26 -2.33 2.42
CA ASN A 31 -6.12 -1.23 2.01
C ASN A 31 -5.57 0.14 2.46
N ASP A 32 -5.10 0.22 3.71
CA ASP A 32 -4.54 1.45 4.29
C ASP A 32 -3.26 1.87 3.56
N THR A 33 -2.34 0.92 3.33
CA THR A 33 -1.07 1.17 2.63
C THR A 33 -1.34 1.62 1.19
N CYS A 34 -2.20 0.91 0.46
CA CYS A 34 -2.51 1.23 -0.93
C CYS A 34 -3.28 2.53 -1.09
N THR A 35 -4.15 2.86 -0.13
CA THR A 35 -4.82 4.17 -0.08
C THR A 35 -3.83 5.29 0.19
N CYS A 36 -2.85 5.08 1.07
CA CYS A 36 -1.75 6.00 1.29
C CYS A 36 -0.95 6.24 0.00
N VAL A 37 -0.57 5.17 -0.72
CA VAL A 37 0.19 5.29 -1.98
C VAL A 37 -0.59 6.09 -3.01
N ALA A 38 -1.88 5.78 -3.20
CA ALA A 38 -2.73 6.51 -4.15
C ALA A 38 -2.88 7.99 -3.78
N ASN A 39 -2.97 8.33 -2.48
CA ASN A 39 -2.99 9.71 -2.02
C ASN A 39 -1.62 10.41 -2.25
N GLY A 40 -0.51 9.71 -2.01
CA GLY A 40 0.83 10.25 -2.26
C GLY A 40 1.00 10.66 -3.73
N MET A 41 0.58 9.78 -4.65
CA MET A 41 0.64 10.06 -6.08
C MET A 41 -0.33 11.16 -6.52
N LEU A 42 -1.61 11.04 -6.15
CA LEU A 42 -2.67 11.89 -6.71
C LEU A 42 -2.82 13.24 -5.99
N LYS A 43 -2.51 13.31 -4.69
CA LYS A 43 -2.70 14.53 -3.89
C LYS A 43 -1.40 15.26 -3.60
N LYS A 44 -0.29 14.52 -3.44
CA LYS A 44 1.01 15.10 -3.07
C LYS A 44 1.97 15.19 -4.26
N GLY A 45 1.59 14.70 -5.43
CA GLY A 45 2.45 14.68 -6.62
C GLY A 45 3.72 13.85 -6.45
N GLN A 46 3.73 12.90 -5.49
CA GLN A 46 4.89 12.06 -5.24
C GLN A 46 5.06 11.04 -6.35
N SER A 47 6.32 10.67 -6.63
CA SER A 47 6.58 9.49 -7.45
C SER A 47 6.09 8.22 -6.75
N LEU A 48 5.85 7.16 -7.54
CA LEU A 48 5.41 5.87 -7.00
C LEU A 48 6.39 5.34 -5.93
N ASP A 49 7.70 5.44 -6.17
CA ASP A 49 8.73 4.99 -5.23
C ASP A 49 8.77 5.79 -3.94
N GLN A 50 8.61 7.11 -4.01
CA GLN A 50 8.48 7.96 -2.81
C GLN A 50 7.24 7.57 -2.01
N ALA A 51 6.09 7.47 -2.68
CA ALA A 51 4.83 7.12 -2.03
C ALA A 51 4.90 5.73 -1.37
N LYS A 52 5.43 4.72 -2.08
CA LYS A 52 5.68 3.38 -1.52
C LYS A 52 6.57 3.42 -0.29
N THR A 53 7.72 4.09 -0.37
CA THR A 53 8.68 4.16 0.74
C THR A 53 8.05 4.78 1.99
N THR A 54 7.32 5.88 1.85
CA THR A 54 6.64 6.54 2.96
C THR A 54 5.51 5.69 3.53
N CYS A 55 4.65 5.14 2.67
CA CYS A 55 3.46 4.42 3.09
C CYS A 55 3.77 3.04 3.68
N VAL A 56 4.79 2.34 3.16
CA VAL A 56 5.27 1.08 3.77
C VAL A 56 5.83 1.37 5.16
N LYS A 57 6.67 2.39 5.33
CA LYS A 57 7.18 2.78 6.67
C LYS A 57 6.05 3.10 7.64
N GLN A 58 5.04 3.87 7.22
CA GLN A 58 3.86 4.15 8.03
C GLN A 58 3.08 2.89 8.38
N SER A 59 2.90 1.96 7.43
CA SER A 59 2.23 0.70 7.67
C SER A 59 2.99 -0.18 8.65
N THR A 60 4.31 -0.32 8.49
CA THR A 60 5.16 -1.10 9.40
C THR A 60 5.05 -0.57 10.83
N ALA A 61 5.11 0.75 11.01
CA ALA A 61 4.93 1.38 12.31
C ALA A 61 3.51 1.18 12.88
N LYS A 62 2.47 1.28 12.03
CA LYS A 62 1.06 1.14 12.46
C LYS A 62 0.70 -0.29 12.88
N TYR A 63 1.28 -1.28 12.21
CA TYR A 63 0.96 -2.70 12.41
C TYR A 63 2.01 -3.46 13.22
N ASN A 64 3.03 -2.79 13.75
CA ASN A 64 4.13 -3.36 14.54
C ASN A 64 4.81 -4.56 13.85
N LEU A 65 5.16 -4.37 12.57
CA LEU A 65 5.84 -5.36 11.73
C LEU A 65 7.36 -5.23 11.75
#